data_AF-C5LLJ6-F1
#
_entry.id   AF-C5LLJ6-F1
#
_cell.length_a   1.000
_cell.length_b   1.000
_cell.length_c   1.000
_cell.angle_alpha   90.00
_cell.angle_beta   90.00
_cell.angle_gamma   90.00
#
_symmetry.space_group_name_H-M   'P 1'
#
loop_
_entity.id
_entity.type
_entity.pdbx_description
1 polymer ?
#
loop_
_entity_poly.entity_id
_entity_poly.type
_entity_poly.pdbx_seq_one_letter_code
_entity_poly.pdbx_strand_id
1 'polypeptide(L)'
;MVGLISLVYVVILGIVYCDCSKTDENTTVWPPANFWTVMGVLPIIIMSFGCHMNAFLVTDDLKNRTQKRVDIVSTAAISTAIVIFIPAMVFPYITFGYDVEALSLQNLSVNYIPVQIGYVALAVSEVCSFPLQVFPCRRSLTVLLTRGRELKPAAELKLRVILTVCIVLISLVVAIFVNSLGVTFSLLGLIGGDCTSFIMPCYLYCMLTRNDIESEGRVRWYLSAAIFVIGLVLVPICLYGIIYTDILHPGS
;
A
#
# COMPACT_ATOMS: atom_id res chain seq x y z
N MET A 1 16.05 -2.55 6.46
CA MET A 1 16.60 -3.89 6.14
C MET A 1 15.80 -5.01 6.80
N VAL A 2 15.49 -4.93 8.10
CA VAL A 2 14.68 -5.95 8.80
C VAL A 2 13.38 -6.29 8.06
N GLY A 3 12.58 -5.29 7.65
CA GLY A 3 11.33 -5.59 6.95
C GLY A 3 11.47 -6.28 5.59
N LEU A 4 12.53 -5.98 4.83
CA LEU A 4 12.81 -6.68 3.57
C LEU A 4 13.17 -8.15 3.83
N ILE A 5 13.97 -8.41 4.87
CA ILE A 5 14.37 -9.78 5.25
C ILE A 5 13.14 -10.57 5.70
N SER A 6 12.27 -9.96 6.54
CA SER A 6 11.03 -10.59 6.98
C SER A 6 10.11 -10.92 5.81
N LEU A 7 9.94 -10.00 4.86
CA LEU A 7 9.12 -10.22 3.66
C LEU A 7 9.68 -11.36 2.81
N VAL A 8 10.99 -11.33 2.50
CA VAL A 8 11.64 -12.39 1.72
C VAL A 8 11.54 -13.75 2.42
N TYR A 9 11.65 -13.78 3.75
CA TYR A 9 11.47 -15.00 4.52
C TYR A 9 10.06 -15.59 4.36
N VAL A 10 9.02 -14.75 4.41
CA VAL A 10 7.63 -15.19 4.19
C VAL A 10 7.40 -15.69 2.77
N VAL A 11 8.01 -15.03 1.77
CA VAL A 11 7.96 -15.51 0.38
C VAL A 11 8.64 -16.88 0.25
N ILE A 12 9.81 -17.07 0.87
CA ILE A 12 10.50 -18.37 0.87
C ILE A 12 9.64 -19.44 1.57
N LEU A 13 9.00 -19.11 2.70
CA LEU A 13 8.07 -20.03 3.34
C LEU A 13 6.91 -20.41 2.42
N GLY A 14 6.32 -19.45 1.72
CA GLY A 14 5.28 -19.70 0.73
C GLY A 14 5.74 -20.63 -0.41
N ILE A 15 7.01 -20.51 -0.83
CA ILE A 15 7.61 -21.39 -1.85
C ILE A 15 7.91 -22.79 -1.29
N VAL A 16 8.49 -22.89 -0.09
CA VAL A 16 8.94 -24.16 0.50
C VAL A 16 7.75 -25.02 0.93
N TYR A 17 6.72 -24.38 1.48
CA TYR A 17 5.46 -25.04 1.84
C TYR A 17 4.45 -25.04 0.68
N CYS A 18 4.88 -24.68 -0.53
CA CYS A 18 4.10 -24.85 -1.75
C CYS A 18 3.97 -26.35 -2.04
N ASP A 19 2.85 -26.94 -1.62
CA ASP A 19 2.55 -28.33 -1.89
C ASP A 19 1.73 -28.43 -3.17
N CYS A 20 2.41 -28.57 -4.32
CA CYS A 20 1.74 -28.77 -5.61
C CYS A 20 0.88 -30.05 -5.65
N SER A 21 1.02 -30.96 -4.68
CA SER A 21 0.18 -32.16 -4.57
C SER A 21 -1.19 -31.91 -3.95
N LYS A 22 -1.38 -30.78 -3.24
CA LYS A 22 -2.67 -30.36 -2.67
C LYS A 22 -3.47 -29.46 -3.60
N THR A 23 -2.97 -29.21 -4.80
CA THR A 23 -3.71 -28.54 -5.86
C THR A 23 -5.00 -29.33 -6.09
N ASP A 24 -6.12 -28.85 -5.57
CA ASP A 24 -7.41 -29.47 -5.84
C ASP A 24 -7.60 -29.56 -7.35
N GLU A 25 -8.08 -30.69 -7.87
CA GLU A 25 -8.31 -30.93 -9.31
C GLU A 25 -9.23 -29.88 -9.96
N ASN A 26 -9.90 -29.05 -9.14
CA ASN A 26 -10.79 -27.98 -9.55
C ASN A 26 -10.17 -26.56 -9.50
N THR A 27 -8.90 -26.42 -9.11
CA THR A 27 -8.19 -25.14 -9.16
C THR A 27 -7.83 -24.79 -10.60
N THR A 28 -8.58 -23.86 -11.19
CA THR A 28 -8.21 -23.28 -12.47
C THR A 28 -7.08 -22.28 -12.26
N VAL A 29 -6.00 -22.42 -13.03
CA VAL A 29 -4.85 -21.47 -13.04
C VAL A 29 -5.33 -20.02 -13.27
N TRP A 30 -6.46 -19.87 -13.97
CA TRP A 30 -7.16 -18.63 -14.16
C TRP A 30 -8.49 -18.68 -13.39
N PRO A 31 -8.66 -17.88 -12.34
CA PRO A 31 -9.96 -17.77 -11.70
C PRO A 31 -10.95 -17.14 -12.68
N PRO A 32 -12.25 -17.50 -12.65
CA PRO A 32 -13.28 -16.78 -13.37
C PRO A 32 -13.42 -15.38 -12.74
N ALA A 33 -12.61 -14.45 -13.22
CA ALA A 33 -12.51 -13.12 -12.66
C ALA A 33 -13.67 -12.27 -13.17
N ASN A 34 -14.62 -11.98 -12.27
CA ASN A 34 -15.61 -10.95 -12.51
C ASN A 34 -14.93 -9.58 -12.49
N PHE A 35 -15.38 -8.66 -13.37
CA PHE A 35 -14.88 -7.29 -13.40
C PHE A 35 -14.90 -6.64 -12.01
N TRP A 36 -15.98 -6.86 -11.24
CA TRP A 36 -16.13 -6.31 -9.89
C TRP A 36 -15.13 -6.86 -8.88
N THR A 37 -14.77 -8.14 -8.98
CA THR A 37 -13.73 -8.75 -8.14
C THR A 37 -12.37 -8.13 -8.43
N VAL A 38 -12.05 -7.92 -9.71
CA VAL A 38 -10.81 -7.23 -10.11
C VAL A 38 -10.78 -5.81 -9.58
N MET A 39 -11.88 -5.06 -9.68
CA MET A 39 -11.97 -3.69 -9.16
C MET A 39 -11.87 -3.64 -7.62
N GLY A 40 -12.28 -4.68 -6.90
CA GLY A 40 -12.14 -4.75 -5.44
C GLY A 40 -10.71 -4.97 -4.95
N VAL A 41 -9.89 -5.67 -5.74
CA VAL A 41 -8.48 -5.98 -5.42
C VAL A 41 -7.52 -4.95 -6.02
N LEU A 42 -7.93 -4.24 -7.07
CA LEU A 42 -7.12 -3.23 -7.76
C LEU A 42 -6.46 -2.20 -6.81
N PRO A 43 -7.16 -1.64 -5.79
CA PRO A 43 -6.53 -0.69 -4.85
C PRO A 43 -5.42 -1.31 -4.01
N ILE A 44 -5.50 -2.60 -3.67
CA ILE A 44 -4.41 -3.31 -2.96
C ILE A 44 -3.17 -3.34 -3.85
N ILE A 45 -3.34 -3.67 -5.13
CA ILE A 45 -2.23 -3.74 -6.08
C ILE A 45 -1.59 -2.35 -6.25
N ILE A 46 -2.40 -1.31 -6.45
CA ILE A 46 -1.94 0.07 -6.58
C ILE A 46 -1.13 0.49 -5.35
N MET A 47 -1.64 0.20 -4.15
CA MET A 47 -0.97 0.54 -2.91
C MET A 47 0.30 -0.29 -2.66
N SER A 48 0.33 -1.55 -3.10
CA SER A 48 1.50 -2.42 -2.93
C SER A 48 2.73 -1.86 -3.65
N PHE A 49 2.54 -1.25 -4.83
CA PHE A 49 3.61 -0.56 -5.55
C PHE A 49 3.79 0.90 -5.12
N GLY A 50 3.02 1.38 -4.14
CA GLY A 50 3.04 2.75 -3.65
C GLY A 50 4.19 3.00 -2.68
N CYS A 51 5.13 3.87 -3.04
CA CYS A 51 6.20 4.33 -2.15
C CYS A 51 6.20 5.86 -1.92
N HIS A 52 5.12 6.54 -2.30
CA HIS A 52 5.03 8.00 -2.38
C HIS A 52 5.38 8.74 -1.07
N MET A 53 4.96 8.19 0.08
CA MET A 53 5.21 8.84 1.38
C MET A 53 6.71 8.89 1.74
N ASN A 54 7.49 7.92 1.27
CA ASN A 54 8.92 7.82 1.54
C ASN A 54 9.77 8.48 0.45
N ALA A 55 9.18 8.80 -0.71
CA ALA A 55 9.91 9.37 -1.85
C ALA A 55 10.67 10.64 -1.46
N PHE A 56 10.04 11.56 -0.71
CA PHE A 56 10.70 12.80 -0.26
C PHE A 56 11.90 12.55 0.66
N LEU A 57 11.80 11.59 1.58
CA LEU A 57 12.92 11.22 2.47
C LEU A 57 14.08 10.65 1.67
N VAL A 58 13.80 9.73 0.74
CA VAL A 58 14.82 9.14 -0.13
C VAL A 58 15.49 10.19 -1.01
N THR A 59 14.73 11.18 -1.52
CA THR A 59 15.33 12.27 -2.31
C THR A 59 16.20 13.21 -1.46
N ASP A 60 15.87 13.40 -0.19
CA ASP A 60 16.65 14.25 0.72
C ASP A 60 17.98 13.56 1.10
N ASP A 61 17.96 12.24 1.29
CA ASP A 61 19.12 11.42 1.61
C ASP A 61 20.07 11.19 0.41
N LEU A 62 19.62 11.45 -0.83
CA LEU A 62 20.39 11.16 -2.03
C LEU A 62 21.55 12.15 -2.26
N LYS A 63 22.78 11.62 -2.39
CA LYS A 63 23.98 12.42 -2.68
C LYS A 63 23.92 13.03 -4.10
N ASN A 64 23.97 14.36 -4.18
CA ASN A 64 23.80 15.17 -5.40
C ASN A 64 22.46 14.89 -6.10
N ARG A 65 21.43 15.59 -5.63
CA ARG A 65 20.03 15.46 -6.07
C ARG A 65 19.88 15.92 -7.52
N THR A 66 19.70 14.98 -8.44
CA THR A 66 19.36 15.26 -9.85
C THR A 66 18.18 14.40 -10.26
N GLN A 67 17.31 14.91 -11.13
CA GLN A 67 16.10 14.19 -11.58
C GLN A 67 16.43 12.79 -12.11
N LYS A 68 17.48 12.69 -12.95
CA LYS A 68 17.94 11.41 -13.51
C LYS A 68 18.29 10.37 -12.45
N ARG A 69 18.92 10.79 -11.34
CA ARG A 69 19.31 9.84 -10.27
C ARG A 69 18.10 9.39 -9.47
N VAL A 70 17.17 10.30 -9.19
CA VAL A 70 15.91 9.95 -8.52
C VAL A 70 15.11 8.97 -9.38
N ASP A 71 15.02 9.20 -10.68
CA ASP A 71 14.31 8.31 -11.61
C ASP A 71 14.95 6.91 -11.67
N ILE A 72 16.29 6.83 -11.72
CA ILE A 72 17.02 5.54 -11.70
C ILE A 72 16.76 4.79 -10.39
N VAL A 73 16.86 5.47 -9.24
CA VAL A 73 16.63 4.85 -7.93
C VAL A 73 15.18 4.36 -7.81
N SER A 74 14.20 5.16 -8.21
CA SER A 74 12.78 4.78 -8.19
C SER A 74 12.49 3.61 -9.12
N THR A 75 13.04 3.62 -10.34
CA THR A 75 12.86 2.53 -11.31
C THR A 75 13.48 1.22 -10.80
N ALA A 76 14.67 1.28 -10.20
CA ALA A 76 15.32 0.13 -9.59
C ALA A 76 14.56 -0.41 -8.37
N ALA A 77 13.93 0.46 -7.57
CA ALA A 77 13.10 0.05 -6.45
C ALA A 77 11.84 -0.68 -6.92
N ILE A 78 11.14 -0.14 -7.92
CA ILE A 78 9.95 -0.75 -8.51
C ILE A 78 10.29 -2.09 -9.16
N SER A 79 11.38 -2.18 -9.92
CA SER A 79 11.79 -3.44 -10.54
C SER A 79 12.12 -4.53 -9.51
N THR A 80 12.80 -4.15 -8.43
CA THR A 80 13.08 -5.07 -7.31
C THR A 80 11.80 -5.52 -6.62
N ALA A 81 10.83 -4.62 -6.42
CA ALA A 81 9.53 -4.95 -5.83
C ALA A 81 8.74 -5.96 -6.69
N ILE A 82 8.74 -5.79 -8.01
CA ILE A 82 8.09 -6.73 -8.95
C ILE A 82 8.68 -8.14 -8.81
N VAL A 83 10.01 -8.26 -8.74
CA VAL A 83 10.69 -9.57 -8.60
C VAL A 83 10.32 -10.27 -7.29
N ILE A 84 10.05 -9.53 -6.22
CA ILE A 84 9.66 -10.10 -4.92
C ILE A 84 8.17 -10.41 -4.87
N PHE A 85 7.31 -9.55 -5.42
CA PHE A 85 5.86 -9.69 -5.33
C PHE A 85 5.28 -10.77 -6.23
N ILE A 86 5.84 -10.99 -7.42
CA ILE A 86 5.39 -12.06 -8.32
C ILE A 86 5.38 -13.44 -7.61
N PRO A 87 6.51 -13.93 -7.05
CA PRO A 87 6.50 -15.20 -6.32
C PRO A 87 5.66 -15.13 -5.04
N ALA A 88 5.63 -13.98 -4.35
CA ALA A 88 4.81 -13.80 -3.16
C ALA A 88 3.31 -14.02 -3.41
N MET A 89 2.82 -13.70 -4.61
CA MET A 89 1.42 -13.86 -5.00
C MET A 89 1.15 -15.20 -5.69
N VAL A 90 2.03 -15.65 -6.57
CA VAL A 90 1.80 -16.84 -7.41
C VAL A 90 1.87 -18.15 -6.61
N PHE A 91 2.87 -18.33 -5.73
CA PHE A 91 3.06 -19.61 -5.03
C PHE A 91 1.95 -19.92 -4.00
N PRO A 92 1.52 -18.97 -3.15
CA PRO A 92 0.38 -19.19 -2.27
C PRO A 92 -0.91 -19.48 -3.05
N TYR A 93 -1.14 -18.78 -4.17
CA TYR A 93 -2.33 -19.01 -4.99
C TYR A 93 -2.35 -20.41 -5.62
N ILE A 94 -1.22 -20.91 -6.12
CA ILE A 94 -1.13 -22.29 -6.63
C ILE A 94 -1.39 -23.31 -5.52
N THR A 95 -0.99 -23.03 -4.29
CA THR A 95 -1.09 -23.97 -3.16
C THR A 95 -2.50 -24.02 -2.56
N PHE A 96 -3.15 -22.87 -2.39
CA PHE A 96 -4.43 -22.74 -1.67
C PHE A 96 -5.61 -22.46 -2.60
N GLY A 97 -5.37 -22.16 -3.87
CA GLY A 97 -6.43 -21.86 -4.83
C GLY A 97 -7.31 -20.69 -4.38
N TYR A 98 -8.62 -20.92 -4.36
CA TYR A 98 -9.63 -19.94 -3.98
C TYR A 98 -9.68 -19.67 -2.47
N ASP A 99 -9.17 -20.59 -1.64
CA ASP A 99 -9.20 -20.45 -0.17
C ASP A 99 -8.01 -19.65 0.38
N VAL A 100 -7.28 -18.92 -0.47
CA VAL A 100 -6.13 -18.13 -0.04
C VAL A 100 -6.58 -16.93 0.81
N GLU A 101 -6.03 -16.85 2.02
CA GLU A 101 -6.28 -15.73 2.93
C GLU A 101 -5.47 -14.49 2.51
N ALA A 102 -5.94 -13.31 2.92
CA ALA A 102 -5.24 -12.04 2.64
C ALA A 102 -3.79 -12.02 3.14
N LEU A 103 -3.49 -12.81 4.19
CA LEU A 103 -2.15 -13.14 4.62
C LEU A 103 -1.92 -14.64 4.46
N SER A 104 -1.10 -15.03 3.49
CA SER A 104 -0.84 -16.44 3.14
C SER A 104 -0.33 -17.31 4.30
N LEU A 105 0.29 -16.71 5.33
CA LEU A 105 0.69 -17.45 6.54
C LEU A 105 -0.52 -17.99 7.33
N GLN A 106 -1.70 -17.37 7.22
CA GLN A 106 -2.91 -17.82 7.93
C GLN A 106 -3.45 -19.15 7.40
N ASN A 107 -3.17 -19.46 6.13
CA ASN A 107 -3.50 -20.77 5.55
C ASN A 107 -2.57 -21.90 6.03
N LEU A 108 -1.42 -21.56 6.61
CA LEU A 108 -0.46 -22.55 7.12
C LEU A 108 -0.74 -22.86 8.59
N SER A 109 -0.61 -24.13 8.98
CA SER A 109 -0.81 -24.51 10.38
C SER A 109 0.30 -23.96 11.28
N VAL A 110 -0.09 -23.31 12.37
CA VAL A 110 0.81 -22.69 13.37
C VAL A 110 1.69 -23.68 14.15
N ASN A 111 1.50 -24.99 13.96
CA ASN A 111 2.31 -26.02 14.61
C ASN A 111 3.75 -26.08 14.07
N TYR A 112 3.99 -25.56 12.86
CA TYR A 112 5.32 -25.55 12.28
C TYR A 112 6.14 -24.38 12.83
N ILE A 113 7.30 -24.68 13.42
CA ILE A 113 8.25 -23.69 13.94
C ILE A 113 8.58 -22.60 12.90
N PRO A 114 8.83 -22.91 11.62
CA PRO A 114 9.12 -21.87 10.62
C PRO A 114 7.96 -20.88 10.42
N VAL A 115 6.70 -21.33 10.51
CA VAL A 115 5.53 -20.46 10.39
C VAL A 115 5.44 -19.50 11.58
N GLN A 116 5.72 -19.98 12.80
CA GLN A 116 5.76 -19.14 14.01
C GLN A 116 6.84 -18.06 13.91
N ILE A 117 8.04 -18.42 13.41
CA ILE A 117 9.12 -17.46 13.15
C ILE A 117 8.65 -16.41 12.12
N GLY A 118 7.90 -16.83 11.10
CA GLY A 118 7.33 -15.93 10.08
C GLY A 118 6.41 -14.87 10.69
N TYR A 119 5.50 -15.26 11.58
CA TYR A 119 4.62 -14.33 12.30
C TYR A 119 5.40 -13.32 13.14
N VAL A 120 6.40 -13.78 13.89
CA VAL A 120 7.24 -12.88 14.71
C VAL A 120 8.05 -11.94 13.83
N ALA A 121 8.62 -12.42 12.72
CA ALA A 121 9.40 -11.62 11.79
C ALA A 121 8.56 -10.52 11.12
N LEU A 122 7.33 -10.84 10.70
CA LEU A 122 6.38 -9.84 10.19
C LEU A 122 5.98 -8.83 11.26
N ALA A 123 5.66 -9.28 12.47
CA ALA A 123 5.29 -8.38 13.56
C ALA A 123 6.42 -7.38 13.87
N VAL A 124 7.68 -7.84 13.93
CA VAL A 124 8.84 -6.97 14.14
C VAL A 124 9.01 -6.00 12.97
N SER A 125 8.83 -6.46 11.73
CA SER A 125 8.87 -5.60 10.54
C SER A 125 7.85 -4.45 10.62
N GLU A 126 6.61 -4.75 10.99
CA GLU A 126 5.53 -3.76 11.11
C GLU A 126 5.79 -2.78 12.25
N VAL A 127 6.24 -3.26 13.42
CA VAL A 127 6.61 -2.40 14.55
C VAL A 127 7.75 -1.45 14.18
N CYS A 128 8.73 -1.90 13.40
CA CYS A 128 9.78 -1.02 12.89
C CYS A 128 9.30 -0.04 11.82
N SER A 129 8.26 -0.38 11.06
CA SER A 129 7.72 0.45 9.98
C SER A 129 6.75 1.52 10.48
N PHE A 130 6.05 1.26 11.59
CA PHE A 130 5.07 2.17 12.17
C PHE A 130 5.63 3.57 12.48
N PRO A 131 6.81 3.75 13.12
CA PRO A 131 7.40 5.08 13.34
C PRO A 131 7.67 5.86 12.06
N LEU A 132 8.06 5.17 10.98
CA LEU A 132 8.35 5.80 9.68
C LEU A 132 7.08 6.37 9.06
N GLN A 133 5.93 5.70 9.23
CA GLN A 133 4.63 6.17 8.72
C GLN A 133 4.00 7.24 9.63
N VAL A 134 4.21 7.17 10.94
CA VAL A 134 3.73 8.19 11.89
C VAL A 134 4.44 9.52 11.68
N PHE A 135 5.70 9.51 11.23
CA PHE A 135 6.46 10.74 10.98
C PHE A 135 5.77 11.71 9.99
N PRO A 136 5.45 11.32 8.73
CA PRO A 136 4.73 12.19 7.80
C PRO A 136 3.30 12.47 8.27
N CYS A 137 2.59 11.50 8.85
CA CYS A 137 1.24 11.69 9.40
C CYS A 137 1.21 12.83 10.43
N ARG A 138 2.12 12.79 11.42
CA ARG A 138 2.26 13.82 12.45
C ARG A 138 2.59 15.18 11.85
N ARG A 139 3.48 15.24 10.86
CA ARG A 139 3.87 16.51 10.22
C ARG A 139 2.67 17.14 9.51
N SER A 140 1.91 16.36 8.75
CA SER A 140 0.68 16.82 8.09
C SER A 140 -0.35 17.32 9.10
N LEU A 141 -0.60 16.57 10.17
CA LEU A 141 -1.57 16.94 11.19
C LEU A 141 -1.15 18.19 11.99
N THR A 142 0.14 18.33 12.29
CA THR A 142 0.68 19.52 12.96
C THR A 142 0.45 20.77 12.12
N VAL A 143 0.76 20.72 10.82
CA VAL A 143 0.54 21.84 9.89
C VAL A 143 -0.96 22.18 9.77
N LEU A 144 -1.83 21.17 9.68
CA LEU A 144 -3.28 21.36 9.60
C LEU A 144 -3.86 22.03 10.85
N LEU A 145 -3.52 21.55 12.05
CA LEU A 145 -4.02 22.10 13.32
C LEU A 145 -3.49 23.50 13.62
N THR A 146 -2.24 23.74 13.22
CA THR A 146 -1.56 25.01 13.49
C THR A 146 -1.82 26.04 12.39
N ARG A 147 -2.41 25.63 11.26
CA ARG A 147 -2.56 26.43 10.03
C ARG A 147 -1.23 27.04 9.57
N GLY A 148 -0.14 26.29 9.73
CA GLY A 148 1.21 26.74 9.36
C GLY A 148 1.83 27.85 10.23
N ARG A 149 1.25 28.17 11.39
CA ARG A 149 1.86 29.12 12.34
C ARG A 149 3.05 28.48 13.07
N GLU A 150 4.01 29.29 13.50
CA GLU A 150 5.09 28.82 14.36
C GLU A 150 4.62 28.81 15.83
N LEU A 151 4.74 27.66 16.51
CA LEU A 151 4.48 27.57 17.95
C LEU A 151 5.76 27.81 18.75
N LYS A 152 5.58 28.19 20.01
CA LYS A 152 6.66 28.15 21.00
C LYS A 152 7.17 26.71 21.18
N PRO A 153 8.48 26.49 21.41
CA PRO A 153 9.07 25.14 21.49
C PRO A 153 8.38 24.21 22.51
N ALA A 154 7.96 24.76 23.65
CA ALA A 154 7.27 24.00 24.69
C ALA A 154 5.83 23.58 24.28
N ALA A 155 5.13 24.41 23.51
CA ALA A 155 3.79 24.08 23.01
C ALA A 155 3.87 23.10 21.84
N GLU A 156 4.91 23.22 21.01
CA GLU A 156 5.18 22.30 19.92
C GLU A 156 5.49 20.89 20.42
N LEU A 157 6.33 20.74 21.45
CA LEU A 157 6.61 19.43 22.05
C LEU A 157 5.33 18.78 22.62
N LYS A 158 4.52 19.55 23.35
CA LYS A 158 3.23 19.07 23.88
C LYS A 158 2.31 18.59 22.77
N LEU A 159 2.16 19.37 21.71
CA LEU A 159 1.35 19.00 20.54
C LEU A 159 1.90 17.73 19.89
N ARG A 160 3.21 17.62 19.68
CA ARG A 160 3.84 16.42 19.10
C ARG A 160 3.54 15.15 19.90
N VAL A 161 3.67 15.22 21.24
CA VAL A 161 3.37 14.08 22.13
C VAL A 161 1.89 13.72 22.06
N ILE A 162 1.00 14.71 22.19
CA ILE A 162 -0.46 14.50 22.12
C ILE A 162 -0.84 13.84 20.79
N LEU A 163 -0.34 14.36 19.66
CA LEU A 163 -0.65 13.82 18.35
C LEU A 163 -0.20 12.38 18.19
N THR A 164 1.03 12.04 18.59
CA THR A 164 1.52 10.66 18.50
C THR A 164 0.71 9.72 19.39
N VAL A 165 0.35 10.12 20.61
CA VAL A 165 -0.51 9.32 21.50
C VAL A 165 -1.90 9.12 20.87
N CYS A 166 -2.51 10.18 20.34
CA CYS A 166 -3.81 10.09 19.67
C CYS A 166 -3.76 9.16 18.44
N ILE A 167 -2.73 9.27 17.60
CA ILE A 167 -2.57 8.40 16.42
C ILE A 167 -2.49 6.93 16.84
N VAL A 168 -1.67 6.61 17.85
CA VAL A 168 -1.50 5.23 18.36
C VAL A 168 -2.81 4.70 18.95
N LEU A 169 -3.51 5.50 19.75
CA LEU A 169 -4.78 5.08 20.35
C LEU A 169 -5.85 4.83 19.29
N ILE A 170 -5.97 5.71 18.30
CA ILE A 170 -6.92 5.52 17.19
C ILE A 170 -6.57 4.26 16.41
N SER A 171 -5.30 4.03 16.08
CA SER A 171 -4.89 2.80 15.37
C SER A 171 -5.17 1.54 16.19
N LEU A 172 -5.02 1.59 17.51
CA LEU A 172 -5.31 0.46 18.40
C LEU A 172 -6.82 0.17 18.45
N VAL A 173 -7.64 1.22 18.53
CA VAL A 173 -9.10 1.08 18.49
C VAL A 173 -9.53 0.44 17.16
N VAL A 174 -9.02 0.93 16.03
CA VAL A 174 -9.31 0.33 14.71
C VAL A 174 -8.88 -1.14 14.66
N ALA A 175 -7.68 -1.46 15.16
CA ALA A 175 -7.18 -2.83 15.18
C ALA A 175 -8.05 -3.81 16.00
N ILE A 176 -8.73 -3.34 17.05
CA ILE A 176 -9.65 -4.18 17.85
C ILE A 176 -10.97 -4.46 17.11
N PHE A 177 -11.43 -3.55 16.25
CA PHE A 177 -12.69 -3.70 15.52
C PHE A 177 -12.54 -4.38 14.14
N VAL A 178 -11.36 -4.34 13.55
CA VAL A 178 -11.08 -4.90 12.23
C VAL A 178 -10.91 -6.43 12.32
N ASN A 179 -11.76 -7.16 11.60
CA ASN A 179 -11.70 -8.62 11.52
C ASN A 179 -11.16 -9.14 10.16
N SER A 180 -11.05 -8.29 9.14
CA SER A 180 -10.59 -8.67 7.80
C SER A 180 -9.42 -7.79 7.35
N LEU A 181 -8.27 -8.42 7.11
CA LEU A 181 -7.08 -7.75 6.58
C LEU A 181 -7.28 -7.32 5.12
N GLY A 182 -7.94 -8.17 4.31
CA GLY A 182 -8.17 -7.90 2.88
C GLY A 182 -8.97 -6.62 2.65
N VAL A 183 -10.13 -6.50 3.32
CA VAL A 183 -10.97 -5.29 3.23
C VAL A 183 -10.22 -4.06 3.72
N THR A 184 -9.45 -4.21 4.81
CA THR A 184 -8.66 -3.10 5.36
C THR A 184 -7.60 -2.62 4.38
N PHE A 185 -6.87 -3.53 3.72
CA PHE A 185 -5.89 -3.17 2.69
C PHE A 185 -6.54 -2.60 1.43
N SER A 186 -7.69 -3.10 1.00
CA SER A 186 -8.44 -2.52 -0.13
C SER A 186 -8.89 -1.10 0.17
N LEU A 187 -9.46 -0.84 1.35
CA LEU A 187 -9.87 0.51 1.76
C LEU A 187 -8.68 1.44 1.96
N LEU A 188 -7.58 0.94 2.53
CA LEU A 188 -6.33 1.69 2.65
C LEU A 188 -5.78 2.05 1.28
N GLY A 189 -5.81 1.13 0.32
CA GLY A 189 -5.38 1.39 -1.04
C GLY A 189 -6.29 2.35 -1.79
N LEU A 190 -7.61 2.28 -1.57
CA LEU A 190 -8.59 3.18 -2.17
C LEU A 190 -8.41 4.62 -1.67
N ILE A 191 -8.33 4.80 -0.34
CA ILE A 191 -8.24 6.14 0.25
C ILE A 191 -6.81 6.68 0.16
N GLY A 192 -5.82 5.85 0.48
CA GLY A 192 -4.42 6.25 0.49
C GLY A 192 -3.78 6.15 -0.88
N GLY A 193 -3.80 4.97 -1.49
CA GLY A 193 -3.16 4.66 -2.76
C GLY A 193 -3.70 5.51 -3.92
N ASP A 194 -5.00 5.47 -4.19
CA ASP A 194 -5.56 6.19 -5.34
C ASP A 194 -5.46 7.71 -5.18
N CYS A 195 -5.72 8.22 -3.98
CA CYS A 195 -5.59 9.65 -3.72
C CYS A 195 -4.15 10.14 -3.88
N THR A 196 -3.16 9.40 -3.37
CA THR A 196 -1.76 9.82 -3.44
C THR A 196 -1.11 9.56 -4.79
N SER A 197 -1.55 8.54 -5.53
CA SER A 197 -0.92 8.13 -6.80
C SER A 197 -1.56 8.80 -8.02
N PHE A 198 -2.88 9.00 -8.00
CA PHE A 198 -3.60 9.60 -9.14
C PHE A 198 -4.07 11.02 -8.84
N ILE A 199 -4.81 11.22 -7.75
CA ILE A 199 -5.52 12.49 -7.52
C ILE A 199 -4.55 13.63 -7.18
N MET A 200 -3.72 13.45 -6.16
CA MET A 200 -2.81 14.48 -5.64
C MET A 200 -1.77 14.95 -6.67
N PRO A 201 -0.95 14.09 -7.31
CA PRO A 201 0.09 14.55 -8.22
C PRO A 201 -0.50 15.18 -9.48
N CYS A 202 -1.62 14.65 -10.00
CA CYS A 202 -2.26 15.22 -11.18
C CYS A 202 -2.90 16.57 -10.88
N TYR A 203 -3.57 16.71 -9.73
CA TYR A 203 -4.12 18.00 -9.32
C TYR A 203 -3.03 19.07 -9.17
N LEU A 204 -1.93 18.74 -8.50
CA LEU A 204 -0.81 19.66 -8.32
C LEU A 204 -0.15 20.02 -9.66
N TYR A 205 0.05 19.05 -10.55
CA TYR A 205 0.61 19.30 -11.88
C TYR A 205 -0.28 20.23 -12.70
N CYS A 206 -1.59 19.96 -12.76
CA CYS A 206 -2.54 20.81 -13.46
C CYS A 206 -2.61 22.23 -12.89
N MET A 207 -2.48 22.41 -11.57
CA MET A 207 -2.45 23.74 -10.94
C MET A 207 -1.14 24.50 -11.22
N LEU A 208 0.00 23.83 -11.15
CA LEU A 208 1.32 24.45 -11.37
C LEU A 208 1.52 24.86 -12.83
N THR A 209 1.10 24.02 -13.78
CA THR A 209 1.28 24.28 -15.23
C THR A 209 0.08 25.01 -15.85
N ARG A 210 -0.89 25.47 -15.05
CA ARG A 210 -2.10 26.15 -15.56
C ARG A 210 -1.79 27.39 -16.39
N ASN A 211 -0.75 28.13 -16.03
CA ASN A 211 -0.42 29.42 -16.65
C ASN A 211 0.61 29.30 -17.79
N ASP A 212 1.36 28.20 -17.86
CA ASP A 212 2.47 27.98 -18.80
C ASP A 212 2.14 26.89 -19.84
N ILE A 213 0.94 26.94 -20.42
CA ILE A 213 0.49 25.97 -21.45
C ILE A 213 1.10 26.34 -22.81
N GLU A 214 2.42 26.19 -22.95
CA GLU A 214 3.07 26.18 -24.25
C GLU A 214 2.58 24.98 -25.09
N SER A 215 2.63 25.09 -26.42
CA SER A 215 2.07 24.10 -27.35
C SER A 215 2.65 22.69 -27.18
N GLU A 216 3.91 22.54 -26.79
CA GLU A 216 4.55 21.24 -26.51
C GLU A 216 4.15 20.64 -25.14
N GLY A 217 3.77 21.47 -24.17
CA GLY A 217 3.35 21.03 -22.83
C GLY A 217 1.88 20.64 -22.74
N ARG A 218 1.07 20.99 -23.74
CA ARG A 218 -0.39 20.81 -23.74
C ARG A 218 -0.83 19.36 -23.66
N VAL A 219 -0.10 18.46 -24.33
CA VAL A 219 -0.37 17.00 -24.28
C VAL A 219 -0.17 16.45 -22.88
N ARG A 220 0.88 16.87 -22.18
CA ARG A 220 1.17 16.44 -20.80
C ARG A 220 0.11 16.93 -19.82
N TRP A 221 -0.36 18.16 -20.02
CA TRP A 221 -1.47 18.71 -19.24
C TRP A 221 -2.76 17.91 -19.44
N TYR A 222 -3.15 17.64 -20.68
CA TYR A 222 -4.36 16.83 -20.96
C TYR A 222 -4.23 15.41 -20.42
N LEU A 223 -3.05 14.80 -20.51
CA LEU A 223 -2.79 13.48 -19.94
C LEU A 223 -2.97 13.49 -18.42
N SER A 224 -2.41 14.50 -17.74
CA SER A 224 -2.57 14.64 -16.28
C SER A 224 -4.02 14.89 -15.88
N ALA A 225 -4.75 15.73 -16.62
CA ALA A 225 -6.17 15.97 -16.41
C ALA A 225 -6.99 14.69 -16.63
N ALA A 226 -6.67 13.88 -17.65
CA ALA A 226 -7.33 12.61 -17.89
C ALA A 226 -7.07 11.61 -16.74
N ILE A 227 -5.84 11.50 -16.25
CA ILE A 227 -5.50 10.63 -15.11
C ILE A 227 -6.22 11.09 -13.83
N PHE A 228 -6.36 12.40 -13.62
CA PHE A 228 -7.14 12.94 -12.50
C PHE A 228 -8.62 12.51 -12.57
N VAL A 229 -9.25 12.64 -13.74
CA VAL A 229 -10.64 12.20 -13.95
C VAL A 229 -10.77 10.69 -13.79
N ILE A 230 -9.82 9.91 -14.31
CA ILE A 230 -9.77 8.46 -14.13
C ILE A 230 -9.71 8.12 -12.63
N GLY A 231 -8.82 8.77 -11.86
CA GLY A 231 -8.73 8.57 -10.42
C GLY A 231 -10.04 8.85 -9.68
N LEU A 232 -10.73 9.95 -10.04
CA LEU A 232 -12.04 10.27 -9.45
C LEU A 232 -13.13 9.26 -9.79
N VAL A 233 -13.10 8.67 -10.98
CA VAL A 233 -14.05 7.64 -11.42
C VAL A 233 -13.71 6.27 -10.83
N LEU A 234 -12.41 5.98 -10.65
CA LEU A 234 -11.92 4.71 -10.12
C LEU A 234 -12.32 4.51 -8.66
N VAL A 235 -12.33 5.58 -7.85
CA VAL A 235 -12.71 5.52 -6.44
C VAL A 235 -14.12 4.93 -6.20
N PRO A 236 -15.22 5.47 -6.78
CA PRO A 236 -16.55 4.90 -6.57
C PRO A 236 -16.70 3.50 -7.19
N ILE A 237 -16.01 3.21 -8.30
CA ILE A 237 -16.04 1.88 -8.94
C ILE A 237 -15.37 0.83 -8.04
N CYS A 238 -14.18 1.14 -7.51
CA CYS A 238 -13.46 0.24 -6.61
C CYS A 238 -14.19 0.09 -5.28
N LEU A 239 -14.80 1.17 -4.75
CA LEU A 239 -15.64 1.09 -3.56
C LEU A 239 -16.82 0.13 -3.79
N TYR A 240 -17.51 0.23 -4.93
CA TYR A 240 -18.57 -0.70 -5.27
C TYR A 240 -18.04 -2.13 -5.43
N GLY A 241 -16.88 -2.31 -6.05
CA GLY A 241 -16.20 -3.62 -6.15
C GLY A 241 -15.94 -4.25 -4.79
N ILE A 242 -15.39 -3.50 -3.83
CA ILE A 242 -15.14 -3.96 -2.45
C ILE A 242 -16.45 -4.37 -1.76
N ILE A 243 -17.49 -3.54 -1.87
CA ILE A 243 -18.81 -3.84 -1.30
C ILE A 243 -19.42 -5.09 -1.95
N TYR A 244 -19.26 -5.25 -3.27
CA TYR A 244 -19.78 -6.39 -4.00
C TYR A 244 -19.10 -7.70 -3.57
N THR A 245 -17.78 -7.70 -3.45
CA THR A 245 -17.03 -8.89 -3.03
C THR A 245 -17.28 -9.25 -1.57
N ASP A 246 -17.41 -8.27 -0.68
CA ASP A 246 -17.47 -8.55 0.77
C ASP A 246 -18.91 -8.74 1.28
N ILE A 247 -19.89 -7.99 0.77
CA ILE A 247 -21.28 -8.01 1.27
C ILE A 247 -22.19 -8.93 0.42
N LEU A 248 -22.03 -8.92 -0.91
CA LEU A 248 -22.94 -9.65 -1.80
C LEU A 248 -22.49 -11.09 -2.06
N HIS A 249 -21.18 -11.36 -2.02
CA HIS A 249 -20.60 -12.69 -2.23
C HIS A 249 -19.45 -12.99 -1.26
N PRO A 250 -19.73 -13.12 0.06
CA PRO A 250 -18.68 -13.46 1.02
C PRO A 250 -18.11 -14.85 0.72
N GLY A 251 -16.94 -14.91 0.09
CA GLY A 251 -16.21 -16.16 -0.18
C GLY A 251 -16.06 -16.57 -1.66
N SER A 252 -16.16 -15.64 -2.62
CA SER A 252 -15.78 -15.90 -4.03
C SER A 252 -14.36 -15.45 -4.36
#